data_AF-A0A5N5X8V5-F1
#
_entry.id   AF-A0A5N5X8V5-F1
#
_cell.length_a   1.000
_cell.length_b   1.000
_cell.length_c   1.000
_cell.angle_alpha   90.00
_cell.angle_beta   90.00
_cell.angle_gamma   90.00
#
_symmetry.space_group_name_H-M   'P 1'
#
loop_
_entity.id
_entity.type
_entity.pdbx_description
1 polymer ?
#
loop_
_entity_poly.entity_id
_entity_poly.type
_entity_poly.pdbx_seq_one_letter_code
_entity_poly.pdbx_strand_id
1 'polypeptide(L)'
;MVYTVADFDNPQVREAANPSTTGGWHYGTITPEINGQAPNPERDSVRSMEGCMYQTSTCLAYVDPMLSCDVAVNGDQMCGRCFSSMIAYRRHLRQSHPGASTNPNTSNISDAELAAGQNALKRWVLEKGWRRARYLHEPGRGPLNGLINEYADACEQIARTNSTFRATFGDRFHRDPITLPSSSGRRKRNRGPPPPSSTPEPEPEPARVAKKRATRRGRKGKGRATAEKAVESNQA
;
A
#
# COMPACT_ATOMS: atom_id res chain seq x y z
N MET A 1 -3.22 17.82 -6.25
CA MET A 1 -2.96 18.86 -5.24
C MET A 1 -1.78 19.70 -5.73
N VAL A 2 -1.70 21.00 -5.42
CA VAL A 2 -0.52 21.82 -5.79
C VAL A 2 0.41 21.85 -4.58
N TYR A 3 1.64 21.36 -4.73
CA TYR A 3 2.65 21.41 -3.66
C TYR A 3 3.62 22.56 -3.88
N THR A 4 4.14 23.05 -2.78
CA THR A 4 5.10 24.16 -2.69
C THR A 4 6.32 23.73 -1.89
N VAL A 5 7.33 24.60 -1.83
CA VAL A 5 8.53 24.36 -0.99
C VAL A 5 8.13 24.11 0.47
N ALA A 6 7.16 24.86 0.99
CA ALA A 6 6.73 24.76 2.38
C ALA A 6 6.12 23.39 2.73
N ASP A 7 5.60 22.65 1.75
CA ASP A 7 5.05 21.32 1.97
C ASP A 7 6.12 20.25 2.24
N PHE A 8 7.37 20.51 1.84
CA PHE A 8 8.51 19.59 1.95
C PHE A 8 9.59 20.09 2.90
N ASP A 9 9.95 21.38 2.83
CA ASP A 9 10.96 22.00 3.68
C ASP A 9 10.30 22.65 4.90
N ASN A 10 9.81 21.80 5.81
CA ASN A 10 9.27 22.21 7.09
C ASN A 10 9.70 21.23 8.19
N PRO A 11 9.66 21.61 9.47
CA PRO A 11 10.06 20.75 10.58
C PRO A 11 9.32 19.42 10.63
N GLN A 12 8.01 19.40 10.31
CA GLN A 12 7.20 18.18 10.38
C GLN A 12 7.66 17.10 9.39
N VAL A 13 8.15 17.50 8.22
CA VAL A 13 8.73 16.59 7.22
C VAL A 13 10.18 16.27 7.59
N ARG A 14 10.99 17.27 7.93
CA ARG A 14 12.42 17.10 8.23
C ARG A 14 12.67 16.22 9.47
N GLU A 15 11.77 16.29 10.44
CA GLU A 15 11.84 15.56 11.69
C GLU A 15 10.87 14.37 11.72
N ALA A 16 10.22 14.06 10.58
CA ALA A 16 9.32 12.92 10.48
C ALA A 16 10.06 11.64 10.89
N ALA A 17 9.64 11.04 12.00
CA ALA A 17 10.19 9.80 12.51
C ALA A 17 9.70 8.60 11.68
N ASN A 18 10.62 7.67 11.41
CA ASN A 18 10.30 6.38 10.81
C ASN A 18 11.15 5.31 11.55
N PRO A 19 10.54 4.46 12.39
CA PRO A 19 9.11 4.30 12.60
C PRO A 19 8.45 5.49 13.32
N SER A 20 7.18 5.77 13.03
CA SER A 20 6.40 6.73 13.82
C SER A 20 5.91 6.10 15.12
N THR A 21 5.76 6.93 16.14
CA THR A 21 5.24 6.52 17.46
C THR A 21 3.80 6.03 17.42
N THR A 22 3.02 6.44 16.41
CA THR A 22 1.59 6.15 16.28
C THR A 22 1.26 4.99 15.36
N GLY A 23 2.08 4.74 14.33
CA GLY A 23 1.74 3.83 13.24
C GLY A 23 2.84 2.83 12.87
N GLY A 24 4.04 2.94 13.43
CA GLY A 24 5.17 2.09 13.06
C GLY A 24 5.84 2.55 11.77
N TRP A 25 6.27 1.60 10.94
CA TRP A 25 7.07 1.90 9.75
C TRP A 25 6.21 2.35 8.57
N HIS A 26 6.58 3.47 7.95
CA HIS A 26 5.87 4.04 6.79
C HIS A 26 6.59 3.77 5.46
N TYR A 27 7.90 3.52 5.50
CA TYR A 27 8.73 3.22 4.33
C TYR A 27 10.05 2.53 4.74
N GLY A 28 10.81 2.08 3.75
CA GLY A 28 12.20 1.60 3.93
C GLY A 28 12.28 0.12 4.34
N THR A 29 13.50 -0.37 4.60
CA THR A 29 13.74 -1.78 4.92
C THR A 29 13.06 -2.16 6.22
N ILE A 30 11.83 -2.65 6.10
CA ILE A 30 11.11 -3.29 7.19
C ILE A 30 11.71 -4.68 7.29
N THR A 31 12.66 -4.84 8.20
CA THR A 31 13.14 -6.17 8.57
C THR A 31 12.00 -6.87 9.30
N PRO A 32 11.43 -7.96 8.76
CA PRO A 32 10.71 -8.87 9.62
C PRO A 32 11.76 -9.38 10.60
N GLU A 33 11.62 -9.10 11.90
CA GLU A 33 12.37 -9.88 12.88
C GLU A 33 12.05 -11.33 12.56
N ILE A 34 13.08 -12.06 12.13
CA ILE A 34 12.97 -13.43 11.65
C ILE A 34 12.52 -14.26 12.85
N ASN A 35 11.21 -14.45 13.00
CA ASN A 35 10.65 -15.40 13.94
C ASN A 35 10.97 -16.81 13.44
N GLY A 36 12.16 -17.26 13.82
CA GLY A 36 12.66 -18.62 13.70
C GLY A 36 13.67 -19.00 14.80
N GLN A 37 14.21 -18.04 15.56
CA GLN A 37 14.99 -18.32 16.75
C GLN A 37 14.32 -17.73 17.98
N ALA A 38 13.72 -18.62 18.78
CA ALA A 38 13.32 -18.28 20.13
C ALA A 38 14.55 -17.70 20.87
N PRO A 39 14.38 -16.62 21.66
CA PRO A 39 15.44 -16.15 22.52
C PRO A 39 15.84 -17.27 23.47
N ASN A 40 17.12 -17.64 23.44
CA ASN A 40 17.70 -18.58 24.37
C ASN A 40 17.51 -18.02 25.79
N PRO A 41 16.83 -18.73 26.73
CA PRO A 41 16.40 -18.15 28.01
C PRO A 41 17.53 -17.91 29.03
N GLU A 42 18.80 -17.89 28.62
CA GLU A 42 19.93 -18.09 29.53
C GLU A 42 20.99 -16.98 29.58
N ARG A 43 20.67 -15.73 29.19
CA ARG A 43 21.57 -14.59 29.47
C ARG A 43 20.84 -13.33 29.94
N ASP A 44 20.73 -13.24 31.25
CA ASP A 44 20.91 -12.06 32.11
C ASP A 44 20.10 -10.79 31.85
N SER A 45 18.93 -10.77 32.50
CA SER A 45 18.51 -9.77 33.49
C SER A 45 19.48 -8.63 33.82
N VAL A 46 19.17 -7.43 33.32
CA VAL A 46 19.17 -6.20 34.14
C VAL A 46 17.91 -5.40 33.81
N ARG A 47 17.10 -5.16 34.85
CA ARG A 47 15.87 -4.37 34.84
C ARG A 47 16.15 -2.88 34.59
N SER A 48 15.33 -2.22 33.77
CA SER A 48 14.65 -0.98 34.17
C SER A 48 13.37 -0.79 33.36
N MET A 49 12.30 -0.40 34.04
CA MET A 49 10.91 -0.37 33.56
C MET A 49 10.62 0.89 32.74
N GLU A 50 9.97 0.75 31.58
CA GLU A 50 8.74 1.49 31.21
C GLU A 50 8.20 1.02 29.83
N GLY A 51 7.14 0.21 29.88
CA GLY A 51 5.99 0.29 28.98
C GLY A 51 6.19 0.41 27.47
N CYS A 52 6.89 -0.52 26.81
CA CYS A 52 6.57 -0.84 25.42
C CYS A 52 6.41 -2.35 25.29
N MET A 53 5.16 -2.81 25.26
CA MET A 53 4.85 -4.21 24.96
C MET A 53 5.44 -4.55 23.59
N TYR A 54 6.46 -5.40 23.59
CA TYR A 54 7.02 -6.06 22.43
C TYR A 54 5.94 -6.90 21.73
N GLN A 55 5.17 -6.30 20.83
CA GLN A 55 4.61 -7.04 19.71
C GLN A 55 5.67 -7.07 18.61
N THR A 56 6.36 -8.21 18.54
CA THR A 56 7.45 -8.61 17.62
C THR A 56 7.00 -8.74 16.17
N SER A 57 6.17 -7.81 15.72
CA SER A 57 5.62 -7.73 14.38
C SER A 57 5.71 -6.27 13.99
N THR A 58 6.51 -5.98 12.97
CA THR A 58 6.63 -4.64 12.43
C THR A 58 5.26 -4.20 11.91
N CYS A 59 4.60 -3.30 12.64
CA CYS A 59 3.37 -2.69 12.18
C CYS A 59 3.70 -1.81 10.98
N LEU A 60 3.29 -2.29 9.80
CA LEU A 60 3.23 -1.49 8.59
C LEU A 60 2.11 -0.48 8.76
N ALA A 61 2.47 0.80 8.89
CA ALA A 61 1.49 1.86 9.03
C ALA A 61 0.58 1.89 7.80
N TYR A 62 -0.73 2.02 8.04
CA TYR A 62 -1.74 1.84 7.01
C TYR A 62 -1.97 3.13 6.20
N VAL A 63 -0.91 3.86 5.83
CA VAL A 63 -1.02 5.05 4.99
C VAL A 63 -1.00 4.63 3.51
N ASP A 64 -2.16 4.37 2.93
CA ASP A 64 -2.32 4.01 1.50
C ASP A 64 -2.03 5.25 0.59
N PRO A 65 -1.42 5.13 -0.62
CA PRO A 65 -1.03 3.92 -1.35
C PRO A 65 0.44 3.93 -1.78
N MET A 66 1.34 3.53 -0.88
CA MET A 66 2.43 2.69 -1.35
C MET A 66 1.86 1.30 -1.62
N LEU A 67 1.39 1.11 -2.85
CA LEU A 67 1.13 -0.23 -3.35
C LEU A 67 2.43 -0.93 -3.76
N SER A 68 3.61 -0.43 -3.40
CA SER A 68 4.86 -1.17 -3.50
C SER A 68 5.20 -1.80 -2.15
N CYS A 69 5.62 -3.06 -2.16
CA CYS A 69 6.01 -3.76 -0.95
C CYS A 69 7.45 -3.41 -0.53
N ASP A 70 7.61 -2.77 0.63
CA ASP A 70 8.92 -2.37 1.19
C ASP A 70 9.50 -3.39 2.19
N VAL A 71 8.88 -4.57 2.31
CA VAL A 71 9.38 -5.61 3.21
C VAL A 71 10.76 -6.10 2.76
N ALA A 72 11.71 -6.18 3.70
CA ALA A 72 13.04 -6.73 3.44
C ALA A 72 12.94 -8.23 3.14
N VAL A 73 13.58 -8.68 2.04
CA VAL A 73 13.56 -10.08 1.57
C VAL A 73 14.92 -10.74 1.63
N ASN A 74 16.01 -10.00 1.38
CA ASN A 74 17.39 -10.52 1.35
C ASN A 74 18.35 -9.58 2.08
N GLY A 75 18.15 -9.39 3.39
CA GLY A 75 18.95 -8.46 4.18
C GLY A 75 18.63 -7.00 3.86
N ASP A 76 19.35 -6.42 2.90
CA ASP A 76 19.22 -5.01 2.51
C ASP A 76 18.35 -4.77 1.26
N GLN A 77 17.85 -5.85 0.63
CA GLN A 77 16.91 -5.76 -0.48
C GLN A 77 15.46 -5.77 0.01
N MET A 78 14.64 -4.88 -0.53
CA MET A 78 13.20 -4.82 -0.35
C MET A 78 12.46 -5.53 -1.49
N CYS A 79 11.26 -6.02 -1.23
CA CYS A 79 10.46 -6.75 -2.22
C CYS A 79 10.19 -5.93 -3.50
N GLY A 80 9.72 -4.70 -3.36
CA GLY A 80 9.45 -3.73 -4.43
C GLY A 80 8.22 -4.01 -5.30
N ARG A 81 7.50 -5.11 -5.04
CA ARG A 81 6.36 -5.51 -5.88
C ARG A 81 5.23 -4.49 -5.80
N CYS A 82 4.82 -3.95 -6.95
CA CYS A 82 3.70 -3.01 -7.07
C CYS A 82 2.34 -3.71 -7.22
N PHE A 83 1.30 -3.15 -6.63
CA PHE A 83 -0.09 -3.62 -6.68
C PHE A 83 -1.02 -2.54 -7.22
N SER A 84 -2.20 -2.95 -7.71
CA SER A 84 -3.26 -2.03 -8.16
C SER A 84 -4.37 -1.85 -7.13
N SER A 85 -4.34 -2.61 -6.03
CA SER A 85 -5.32 -2.51 -4.95
C SER A 85 -4.73 -2.96 -3.62
N MET A 86 -5.22 -2.35 -2.55
CA MET A 86 -4.89 -2.71 -1.17
C MET A 86 -5.20 -4.19 -0.85
N ILE A 87 -6.25 -4.75 -1.47
CA ILE A 87 -6.59 -6.18 -1.30
C ILE A 87 -5.48 -7.08 -1.86
N ALA A 88 -4.95 -6.75 -3.03
CA ALA A 88 -3.85 -7.50 -3.63
C ALA A 88 -2.56 -7.35 -2.82
N TYR A 89 -2.26 -6.13 -2.34
CA TYR A 89 -1.12 -5.87 -1.47
C TYR A 89 -1.20 -6.67 -0.16
N ARG A 90 -2.32 -6.58 0.56
CA ARG A 90 -2.56 -7.36 1.80
C ARG A 90 -2.46 -8.87 1.58
N ARG A 91 -2.95 -9.36 0.43
CA ARG A 91 -2.82 -10.78 0.07
C ARG A 91 -1.36 -11.15 -0.13
N HIS A 92 -0.59 -10.32 -0.84
CA HIS A 92 0.84 -10.53 -1.04
C HIS A 92 1.62 -10.53 0.28
N LEU A 93 1.38 -9.55 1.17
CA LEU A 93 2.02 -9.52 2.48
C LEU A 93 1.81 -10.85 3.24
N ARG A 94 0.58 -11.35 3.31
CA ARG A 94 0.29 -12.63 3.99
C ARG A 94 0.93 -13.85 3.33
N GLN A 95 1.06 -13.85 2.00
CA GLN A 95 1.54 -15.02 1.24
C GLN A 95 3.05 -15.04 1.05
N SER A 96 3.67 -13.88 0.88
CA SER A 96 5.10 -13.73 0.54
C SER A 96 5.94 -13.27 1.72
N HIS A 97 5.31 -12.64 2.72
CA HIS A 97 5.99 -12.07 3.89
C HIS A 97 5.25 -12.43 5.20
N PRO A 98 5.07 -13.73 5.52
CA PRO A 98 4.41 -14.12 6.75
C PRO A 98 5.14 -13.52 7.97
N GLY A 99 4.39 -12.85 8.85
CA GLY A 99 4.94 -12.20 10.05
C GLY A 99 5.40 -10.74 9.85
N ALA A 100 5.54 -10.25 8.61
CA ALA A 100 5.96 -8.87 8.35
C ALA A 100 4.87 -7.81 8.59
N SER A 101 3.63 -8.25 8.83
CA SER A 101 2.51 -7.37 9.16
C SER A 101 1.59 -8.11 10.12
N THR A 102 1.30 -7.48 11.26
CA THR A 102 0.09 -7.79 12.01
C THR A 102 -1.11 -7.47 11.14
N ASN A 103 -2.16 -8.29 11.22
CA ASN A 103 -3.42 -7.96 10.55
C ASN A 103 -3.82 -6.56 11.01
N PRO A 104 -3.88 -5.57 10.10
CA PRO A 104 -4.23 -4.22 10.49
C PRO A 104 -5.61 -4.28 11.14
N ASN A 105 -5.73 -3.59 12.27
CA ASN A 105 -7.02 -3.42 12.92
C ASN A 105 -8.02 -2.89 11.88
N THR A 106 -9.26 -3.38 11.90
CA THR A 106 -10.31 -2.90 11.00
C THR A 106 -10.75 -1.47 11.31
N SER A 107 -10.17 -0.85 12.34
CA SER A 107 -10.35 0.56 12.66
C SER A 107 -9.81 1.45 11.54
N ASN A 108 -10.49 2.58 11.34
CA ASN A 108 -9.98 3.64 10.47
C ASN A 108 -8.65 4.19 11.02
N ILE A 109 -7.74 4.55 10.13
CA ILE A 109 -6.49 5.26 10.46
C ILE A 109 -6.87 6.58 11.10
N SER A 110 -6.17 6.98 12.17
CA SER A 110 -6.34 8.33 12.71
C SER A 110 -5.75 9.38 11.77
N ASP A 111 -6.33 10.58 11.73
CA ASP A 111 -5.79 11.68 10.91
C ASP A 111 -4.33 12.00 11.27
N ALA A 112 -3.96 11.83 12.55
CA ALA A 112 -2.59 12.01 13.03
C ALA A 112 -1.63 10.96 12.45
N GLU A 113 -2.03 9.69 12.37
CA GLU A 113 -1.24 8.62 11.77
C GLU A 113 -1.13 8.81 10.25
N LEU A 114 -2.21 9.22 9.59
CA LEU A 114 -2.20 9.55 8.17
C LEU A 114 -1.23 10.69 7.86
N ALA A 115 -1.28 11.78 8.64
CA ALA A 115 -0.38 12.92 8.50
C ALA A 115 1.08 12.53 8.77
N ALA A 116 1.33 11.73 9.81
CA ALA A 116 2.66 11.22 10.13
C ALA A 116 3.24 10.41 8.96
N GLY A 117 2.45 9.51 8.36
CA GLY A 117 2.92 8.71 7.23
C GLY A 117 3.13 9.51 5.95
N GLN A 118 2.28 10.49 5.66
CA GLN A 118 2.51 11.40 4.54
C GLN A 118 3.81 12.20 4.73
N ASN A 119 4.06 12.74 5.94
CA ASN A 119 5.29 13.48 6.23
C ASN A 119 6.53 12.58 6.14
N ALA A 120 6.42 11.34 6.62
CA ALA A 120 7.45 10.31 6.49
C ALA A 120 7.76 10.03 5.00
N LEU A 121 6.74 9.81 4.17
CA LEU A 121 6.91 9.58 2.73
C LEU A 121 7.52 10.79 2.00
N LYS A 122 7.06 12.01 2.31
CA LYS A 122 7.66 13.25 1.78
C LYS A 122 9.14 13.33 2.09
N ARG A 123 9.52 13.05 3.35
CA ARG A 123 10.93 13.01 3.78
C ARG A 123 11.72 11.98 2.99
N TRP A 124 11.17 10.79 2.81
CA TRP A 124 11.85 9.71 2.10
C TRP A 124 12.11 10.03 0.63
N VAL A 125 11.16 10.70 -0.03
CA VAL A 125 11.33 11.20 -1.39
C VAL A 125 12.36 12.33 -1.42
N LEU A 126 12.26 13.29 -0.50
CA LEU A 126 13.14 14.46 -0.41
C LEU A 126 14.62 14.05 -0.20
N GLU A 127 14.86 13.10 0.70
CA GLU A 127 16.19 12.53 0.97
C GLU A 127 16.63 11.51 -0.10
N LYS A 128 15.82 11.30 -1.15
CA LYS A 128 16.05 10.32 -2.22
C LYS A 128 16.22 8.89 -1.69
N GLY A 129 15.70 8.58 -0.51
CA GLY A 129 15.76 7.24 0.07
C GLY A 129 15.00 6.25 -0.81
N TRP A 130 13.81 6.63 -1.29
CA TRP A 130 13.02 5.85 -2.24
C TRP A 130 13.82 5.53 -3.51
N ARG A 131 14.56 6.51 -4.04
CA ARG A 131 15.35 6.35 -5.26
C ARG A 131 16.57 5.46 -5.06
N ARG A 132 17.18 5.51 -3.88
CA ARG A 132 18.40 4.76 -3.52
C ARG A 132 18.13 3.37 -2.94
N ALA A 133 16.88 3.08 -2.59
CA ALA A 133 16.46 1.77 -2.10
C ALA A 133 16.87 0.62 -3.05
N ARG A 134 17.09 -0.58 -2.51
CA ARG A 134 17.42 -1.75 -3.33
C ARG A 134 16.18 -2.63 -3.44
N TYR A 135 15.50 -2.61 -4.58
CA TYR A 135 14.31 -3.43 -4.78
C TYR A 135 14.62 -4.69 -5.58
N LEU A 136 14.15 -5.83 -5.10
CA LEU A 136 14.20 -7.10 -5.84
C LEU A 136 13.32 -7.02 -7.09
N HIS A 137 12.10 -6.50 -6.94
CA HIS A 137 11.22 -6.16 -8.03
C HIS A 137 11.21 -4.66 -8.19
N GLU A 138 12.04 -4.15 -9.10
CA GLU A 138 12.13 -2.71 -9.35
C GLU A 138 10.73 -2.12 -9.63
N PRO A 139 10.28 -1.12 -8.83
CA PRO A 139 8.96 -0.51 -8.99
C PRO A 139 8.93 0.58 -10.07
N GLY A 140 10.09 0.98 -10.60
CA GLY A 140 10.21 2.08 -11.54
C GLY A 140 9.75 3.38 -10.89
N ARG A 141 8.82 4.12 -11.52
CA ARG A 141 8.19 5.31 -10.93
C ARG A 141 7.20 5.00 -9.79
N GLY A 142 6.92 3.72 -9.54
CA GLY A 142 5.85 3.29 -8.63
C GLY A 142 4.49 3.24 -9.33
N PRO A 143 3.41 2.93 -8.58
CA PRO A 143 2.05 2.95 -9.12
C PRO A 143 1.69 4.34 -9.63
N LEU A 144 1.02 4.40 -10.79
CA LEU A 144 0.50 5.65 -11.35
C LEU A 144 -0.46 6.29 -10.34
N ASN A 145 -0.26 7.58 -10.05
CA ASN A 145 -0.99 8.33 -9.02
C ASN A 145 -0.75 7.86 -7.58
N GLY A 146 0.34 7.11 -7.30
CA GLY A 146 0.80 6.86 -5.94
C GLY A 146 1.44 8.10 -5.32
N LEU A 147 1.39 8.21 -3.98
CA LEU A 147 1.93 9.36 -3.25
C LEU A 147 3.41 9.62 -3.55
N ILE A 148 4.23 8.58 -3.70
CA ILE A 148 5.64 8.73 -4.07
C ILE A 148 5.81 9.35 -5.45
N ASN A 149 5.02 8.90 -6.43
CA ASN A 149 5.08 9.46 -7.77
C ASN A 149 4.68 10.93 -7.74
N GLU A 150 3.58 11.26 -7.04
CA GLU A 150 3.08 12.63 -6.89
C GLU A 150 4.08 13.53 -6.16
N TYR A 151 4.67 13.07 -5.04
CA TYR A 151 5.69 13.82 -4.30
C TYR A 151 6.98 14.01 -5.08
N ALA A 152 7.41 13.00 -5.84
CA ALA A 152 8.59 13.12 -6.69
C ALA A 152 8.33 14.07 -7.87
N ASP A 153 7.17 14.00 -8.53
CA ASP A 153 6.76 14.97 -9.57
C ASP A 153 6.76 16.40 -9.01
N ALA A 154 6.23 16.59 -7.80
CA ALA A 154 6.21 17.87 -7.10
C ALA A 154 7.62 18.39 -6.78
N CYS A 155 8.50 17.55 -6.22
CA CYS A 155 9.87 17.93 -5.91
C CYS A 155 10.65 18.32 -7.17
N GLU A 156 10.49 17.59 -8.28
CA GLU A 156 11.12 17.92 -9.57
C GLU A 156 10.56 19.21 -10.17
N GLN A 157 9.27 19.50 -9.97
CA GLN A 157 8.67 20.76 -10.41
C GLN A 157 9.17 21.95 -9.59
N ILE A 158 9.28 21.78 -8.26
CA ILE A 158 9.83 22.80 -7.36
C ILE A 158 11.30 23.06 -7.69
N ALA A 159 12.11 22.01 -7.88
CA ALA A 159 13.53 22.15 -8.23
C ALA A 159 13.75 22.85 -9.60
N ARG A 160 12.78 22.76 -10.52
CA ARG A 160 12.83 23.50 -11.79
C ARG A 160 12.67 25.01 -11.62
N THR A 161 11.88 25.46 -10.65
CA THR A 161 11.57 26.88 -10.45
C THR A 161 12.35 27.53 -9.31
N ASN A 162 12.83 26.75 -8.34
CA ASN A 162 13.54 27.25 -7.16
C ASN A 162 14.98 26.73 -7.14
N SER A 163 15.94 27.62 -7.42
CA SER A 163 17.37 27.30 -7.47
C SER A 163 17.94 26.91 -6.10
N THR A 164 17.46 27.50 -5.00
CA THR A 164 17.89 27.15 -3.64
C THR A 164 17.45 25.75 -3.27
N PHE A 165 16.19 25.39 -3.53
CA PHE A 165 15.67 24.04 -3.31
C PHE A 165 16.45 23.02 -4.14
N ARG A 166 16.71 23.35 -5.42
CA ARG A 166 17.52 22.52 -6.31
C ARG A 166 18.96 22.35 -5.81
N ALA A 167 19.58 23.40 -5.30
CA ALA A 167 20.93 23.34 -4.76
C ALA A 167 21.01 22.43 -3.53
N THR A 168 20.00 22.48 -2.65
CA THR A 168 19.95 21.68 -1.42
C THR A 168 19.61 20.21 -1.69
N PHE A 169 18.57 19.94 -2.48
CA PHE A 169 18.00 18.61 -2.63
C PHE A 169 18.26 17.97 -4.00
N GLY A 170 18.76 18.72 -4.98
CA GLY A 170 18.91 18.29 -6.38
C GLY A 170 17.63 18.44 -7.20
N ASP A 171 17.64 17.88 -8.42
CA ASP A 171 16.59 18.07 -9.43
C ASP A 171 15.92 16.78 -9.92
N ARG A 172 16.38 15.62 -9.46
CA ARG A 172 15.89 14.31 -9.92
C ARG A 172 15.50 13.43 -8.74
N PHE A 173 14.20 13.21 -8.60
CA PHE A 173 13.59 12.51 -7.47
C PHE A 173 12.95 11.19 -7.89
N HIS A 174 12.50 11.04 -9.15
CA HIS A 174 12.08 9.74 -9.65
C HIS A 174 13.27 8.79 -9.80
N ARG A 175 12.93 7.50 -9.69
CA ARG A 175 13.77 6.42 -10.18
C ARG A 175 13.84 6.41 -11.69
N ASP A 176 14.91 5.83 -12.18
CA ASP A 176 15.12 5.65 -13.60
C ASP A 176 14.05 4.69 -14.14
N PRO A 177 13.46 4.99 -15.30
CA PRO A 177 12.49 4.09 -15.89
C PRO A 177 13.16 2.74 -16.15
N ILE A 178 12.51 1.67 -15.71
CA ILE A 178 12.96 0.31 -16.02
C ILE A 178 12.80 0.16 -17.53
N THR A 179 13.92 0.12 -18.22
CA THR A 179 13.93 -0.25 -19.63
C THR A 179 13.69 -1.75 -19.67
N LEU A 180 12.42 -2.16 -19.63
CA LEU A 180 12.10 -3.56 -19.86
C LEU A 180 12.62 -3.89 -21.26
N PRO A 181 13.41 -4.96 -21.43
CA PRO A 181 13.80 -5.40 -22.76
C PRO A 181 12.51 -5.59 -23.56
N SER A 182 12.44 -4.94 -24.73
CA SER A 182 11.28 -4.99 -25.61
C SER A 182 10.83 -6.44 -25.73
N SER A 183 9.63 -6.74 -25.25
CA SER A 183 9.02 -8.07 -25.41
C SER A 183 8.54 -8.25 -26.86
N SER A 184 9.43 -8.05 -27.83
CA SER A 184 9.23 -8.42 -29.22
C SER A 184 9.26 -9.94 -29.32
N GLY A 185 8.18 -10.57 -28.87
CA GLY A 185 8.14 -12.01 -28.76
C GLY A 185 6.92 -12.57 -28.05
N ARG A 186 5.83 -11.82 -27.89
CA ARG A 186 4.54 -12.46 -27.59
C ARG A 186 4.11 -13.23 -28.84
N ARG A 187 4.65 -14.44 -29.00
CA ARG A 187 4.19 -15.42 -29.99
C ARG A 187 2.68 -15.45 -29.90
N LYS A 188 2.04 -14.95 -30.95
CA LYS A 188 0.63 -15.14 -31.25
C LYS A 188 0.39 -16.63 -31.05
N ARG A 189 -0.26 -17.01 -29.96
CA ARG A 189 -0.74 -18.38 -29.80
C ARG A 189 -1.59 -18.63 -31.03
N ASN A 190 -1.10 -19.47 -31.92
CA ASN A 190 -1.83 -19.92 -33.10
C ASN A 190 -3.19 -20.39 -32.58
N ARG A 191 -4.23 -19.60 -32.84
CA ARG A 191 -5.59 -20.15 -32.86
C ARG A 191 -5.49 -21.25 -33.91
N GLY A 192 -5.66 -22.50 -33.47
CA GLY A 192 -5.75 -23.62 -34.39
C GLY A 192 -6.82 -23.34 -35.46
N PRO A 193 -6.77 -24.04 -36.59
CA PRO A 193 -7.78 -23.91 -37.64
C PRO A 193 -9.17 -24.05 -37.04
N PRO A 194 -10.17 -23.25 -37.49
CA PRO A 194 -11.55 -23.50 -37.10
C PRO A 194 -11.93 -24.94 -37.51
N PRO A 195 -12.72 -25.65 -36.68
CA PRO A 195 -13.15 -27.00 -37.02
C PRO A 195 -13.95 -26.98 -38.34
N PRO A 196 -13.83 -28.03 -39.17
CA PRO A 196 -14.56 -28.12 -40.43
C PRO A 196 -16.08 -28.11 -40.17
N SER A 197 -16.74 -27.18 -40.84
CA SER A 197 -18.20 -27.06 -40.90
C SER A 197 -18.75 -28.21 -41.75
N SER A 198 -19.10 -29.31 -41.10
CA SER A 198 -19.91 -30.36 -41.72
C SER A 198 -20.72 -31.08 -40.64
N THR A 199 -21.85 -30.51 -40.28
CA THR A 199 -22.99 -31.25 -39.72
C THR A 199 -24.24 -30.79 -40.47
N PRO A 200 -24.99 -31.70 -41.10
CA PRO A 200 -26.27 -31.37 -41.70
C PRO A 200 -27.26 -30.94 -40.61
N GLU A 201 -28.04 -29.93 -40.95
CA GLU A 201 -29.12 -29.32 -40.18
C GLU A 201 -30.19 -30.37 -39.80
N PRO A 202 -30.46 -30.63 -38.50
CA PRO A 202 -31.63 -31.37 -38.09
C PRO A 202 -32.84 -30.43 -37.93
N GLU A 203 -33.99 -30.90 -38.42
CA GLU A 203 -35.33 -30.32 -38.33
C GLU A 203 -35.71 -29.74 -36.95
N PRO A 204 -36.61 -28.73 -36.90
CA PRO A 204 -36.97 -28.06 -35.67
C PRO A 204 -37.90 -28.90 -34.79
N GLU A 205 -37.35 -29.48 -33.72
CA GLU A 205 -38.15 -30.02 -32.60
C GLU A 205 -38.69 -28.92 -31.68
N PRO A 206 -39.86 -29.13 -31.04
CA PRO A 206 -40.64 -28.08 -30.40
C PRO A 206 -40.02 -27.51 -29.12
N ALA A 207 -40.33 -26.23 -28.88
CA ALA A 207 -39.80 -25.39 -27.83
C ALA A 207 -39.76 -26.03 -26.43
N ARG A 208 -38.56 -26.19 -25.89
CA ARG A 208 -38.35 -26.52 -24.47
C ARG A 208 -38.76 -25.33 -23.60
N VAL A 209 -39.70 -25.59 -22.69
CA VAL A 209 -40.17 -24.66 -21.65
C VAL A 209 -39.00 -24.08 -20.87
N ALA A 210 -38.88 -22.75 -20.91
CA ALA A 210 -37.91 -21.99 -20.14
C ALA A 210 -38.12 -22.24 -18.63
N LYS A 211 -37.18 -22.93 -17.99
CA LYS A 211 -37.11 -22.98 -16.52
C LYS A 211 -36.77 -21.58 -16.02
N LYS A 212 -37.78 -20.87 -15.52
CA LYS A 212 -37.63 -19.59 -14.81
C LYS A 212 -36.62 -19.78 -13.67
N ARG A 213 -35.46 -19.15 -13.79
CA ARG A 213 -34.48 -19.03 -12.72
C ARG A 213 -35.12 -18.22 -11.60
N ALA A 214 -35.33 -18.86 -10.45
CA ALA A 214 -35.97 -18.27 -9.29
C ALA A 214 -35.24 -16.97 -8.88
N THR A 215 -35.95 -15.86 -8.95
CA THR A 215 -35.54 -14.59 -8.35
C THR A 215 -35.62 -14.75 -6.83
N ARG A 216 -34.46 -14.66 -6.17
CA ARG A 216 -34.34 -14.72 -4.72
C ARG A 216 -34.85 -13.40 -4.12
N ARG A 217 -36.17 -13.22 -4.08
CA ARG A 217 -36.84 -12.25 -3.20
C ARG A 217 -36.93 -12.84 -1.80
N GLY A 218 -36.52 -12.06 -0.80
CA GLY A 218 -36.93 -12.25 0.59
C GLY A 218 -35.79 -12.50 1.58
N ARG A 219 -35.25 -11.43 2.16
CA ARG A 219 -35.00 -11.43 3.61
C ARG A 219 -35.44 -10.09 4.19
N LYS A 220 -36.64 -10.13 4.77
CA LYS A 220 -37.29 -9.11 5.59
C LYS A 220 -36.83 -9.34 7.04
N GLY A 221 -36.52 -8.27 7.76
CA GLY A 221 -36.20 -8.25 9.20
C GLY A 221 -34.98 -7.36 9.47
N LYS A 222 -34.98 -6.40 10.39
CA LYS A 222 -35.90 -6.02 11.46
C LYS A 222 -35.82 -4.49 11.64
N GLY A 223 -36.90 -3.92 12.16
CA GLY A 223 -37.07 -2.48 12.35
C GLY A 223 -36.02 -1.86 13.26
N ARG A 224 -35.61 -0.64 12.89
CA ARG A 224 -34.88 0.30 13.73
C ARG A 224 -35.92 1.19 14.39
N ALA A 225 -36.09 1.04 15.70
CA ALA A 225 -36.86 1.98 16.51
C ALA A 225 -36.11 3.31 16.57
N THR A 226 -36.80 4.39 16.22
CA THR A 226 -36.40 5.78 16.43
C THR A 226 -36.66 6.13 17.89
N ALA A 227 -35.60 6.49 18.62
CA ALA A 227 -35.74 7.13 19.93
C ALA A 227 -35.84 8.64 19.69
N GLU A 228 -37.04 9.18 19.89
CA GLU A 228 -37.28 10.60 20.10
C GLU A 228 -36.57 11.02 21.41
N LYS A 229 -35.71 12.04 21.33
CA LYS A 229 -35.22 12.74 22.52
C LYS A 229 -36.12 13.95 22.73
N ALA A 230 -36.92 13.89 23.80
CA ALA A 230 -37.61 15.03 24.36
C ALA A 230 -36.57 16.08 24.81
N VAL A 231 -36.75 17.31 24.33
CA VAL A 231 -36.14 18.51 24.89
C VAL A 231 -37.10 19.00 25.95
N GLU A 232 -36.74 18.84 27.22
CA GLU A 232 -37.46 19.44 28.33
C GLU A 232 -36.64 20.62 28.86
N SER A 233 -37.22 21.79 28.66
CA SER A 233 -36.80 23.08 29.19
C SER A 233 -36.88 23.06 30.71
N ASN A 234 -35.86 23.54 31.40
CA ASN A 234 -36.01 24.08 32.74
C ASN A 234 -35.27 25.41 32.85
N GLN A 235 -36.06 26.48 32.86
CA GLN A 235 -35.74 27.78 33.43
C GLN A 235 -36.41 27.85 34.80
N ALA A 236 -35.60 28.03 35.84
CA ALA A 236 -35.91 28.76 37.07
C ALA A 236 -34.59 29.06 37.77
#